data_AF-A0A1F6X146-F1
#
_entry.id   AF-A0A1F6X146-F1
#
_cell.length_a   1.000
_cell.length_b   1.000
_cell.length_c   1.000
_cell.angle_alpha   90.00
_cell.angle_beta   90.00
_cell.angle_gamma   90.00
#
_symmetry.space_group_name_H-M   'P 1'
#
loop_
_entity.id
_entity.type
_entity.pdbx_description
1 polymer ?
#
loop_
_entity_poly.entity_id
_entity_poly.type
_entity_poly.pdbx_seq_one_letter_code
_entity_poly.pdbx_strand_id
1 'polypeptide(L)'
;MFCKKCGEKSEGDQKFCTSCGAPFSTSAEKGEPIFSQSSPPKPKGSPVGKIIGIIVILAIVGLGIWGSMDDGAIEKNNQAISNFDSGDSEQAIRQFQQASQEATGSDTKLNTLKNLGYVYFSEGQYAQALQSFKEALTYASAGSFDHYLVSGEIALLEGKPNAAQISYNKAYELSPSDFQINNALNLFYLDLESIAPNYVNYPKALTHAQKAFDVSTSDVKNIATQNLAIAHFFNENYDRTISLLSSQGSDPYIAYWLGWSYAIKEDEANARFYFQRAIDGGVEVEQEVYDYLYSY
;
A
#
# COMPACT_ATOMS: atom_id res chain seq x y z
N MET A 1 22.45 -23.59 -6.24
CA MET A 1 21.89 -23.69 -7.62
C MET A 1 21.77 -22.30 -8.24
N PHE A 2 21.56 -22.15 -9.56
CA PHE A 2 21.34 -20.81 -10.17
C PHE A 2 19.90 -20.65 -10.63
N CYS A 3 19.33 -19.47 -10.44
CA CYS A 3 17.99 -19.16 -10.90
C CYS A 3 17.95 -19.07 -12.42
N LYS A 4 17.07 -19.83 -13.07
CA LYS A 4 16.93 -19.81 -14.54
C LYS A 4 16.34 -18.52 -15.09
N LYS A 5 15.66 -17.73 -14.25
CA LYS A 5 15.01 -16.46 -14.65
C LYS A 5 15.97 -15.28 -14.56
N CYS A 6 16.72 -15.14 -13.47
CA CYS A 6 17.58 -13.98 -13.24
C CYS A 6 19.09 -14.29 -13.12
N GLY A 7 19.49 -15.56 -13.08
CA GLY A 7 20.90 -15.95 -12.95
C GLY A 7 21.46 -15.89 -11.53
N GLU A 8 20.68 -15.47 -10.53
CA GLU A 8 21.12 -15.37 -9.14
C GLU A 8 21.53 -16.73 -8.55
N LYS A 9 22.58 -16.75 -7.73
CA LYS A 9 23.05 -17.96 -7.05
C LYS A 9 22.22 -18.19 -5.76
N SER A 10 21.73 -19.41 -5.59
CA SER A 10 21.02 -19.87 -4.39
C SER A 10 22.02 -20.44 -3.37
N GLU A 11 21.85 -20.06 -2.10
CA GLU A 11 22.74 -20.41 -0.99
C GLU A 11 22.24 -21.53 -0.07
N GLY A 12 21.32 -22.39 -0.53
CA GLY A 12 20.76 -23.44 0.32
C GLY A 12 19.63 -24.23 -0.32
N ASP A 13 18.65 -24.57 0.52
CA ASP A 13 17.43 -25.33 0.28
C ASP A 13 16.23 -24.47 -0.14
N GLN A 14 16.47 -23.21 -0.55
CA GLN A 14 15.42 -22.30 -0.99
C GLN A 14 14.58 -22.92 -2.12
N LYS A 15 13.24 -22.83 -2.03
CA LYS A 15 12.31 -23.28 -3.09
C LYS A 15 12.11 -22.21 -4.16
N PHE A 16 12.33 -20.94 -3.83
CA PHE A 16 12.20 -19.80 -4.74
C PHE A 16 13.42 -18.89 -4.71
N CYS A 17 13.65 -18.14 -5.78
CA CYS A 17 14.76 -17.19 -5.86
C CYS A 17 14.48 -15.91 -5.06
N THR A 18 15.38 -15.55 -4.14
CA THR A 18 15.33 -14.29 -3.37
C THR A 18 15.45 -13.03 -4.24
N SER A 19 16.02 -13.10 -5.44
CA SER A 19 16.18 -11.94 -6.31
C SER A 19 14.95 -11.66 -7.18
N CYS A 20 14.27 -12.71 -7.68
CA CYS A 20 13.22 -12.53 -8.69
C CYS A 20 11.93 -13.33 -8.44
N GLY A 21 11.86 -14.05 -7.33
CA GLY A 21 10.69 -14.84 -6.92
C GLY A 21 10.41 -16.08 -7.74
N ALA A 22 11.22 -16.37 -8.77
CA ALA A 22 10.98 -17.53 -9.62
C ALA A 22 11.21 -18.82 -8.82
N PRO A 23 10.34 -19.84 -9.00
CA PRO A 23 10.59 -21.15 -8.41
C PRO A 23 11.89 -21.73 -8.95
N PHE A 24 12.64 -22.35 -8.05
CA PHE A 24 13.76 -23.19 -8.40
C PHE A 24 13.22 -24.54 -8.91
N SER A 25 13.67 -25.00 -10.08
CA SER A 25 13.18 -26.28 -10.61
C SER A 25 13.73 -27.44 -9.77
N THR A 26 12.89 -28.10 -8.97
CA THR A 26 13.25 -29.33 -8.27
C THR A 26 13.05 -30.53 -9.20
N SER A 27 14.13 -31.18 -9.59
CA SER A 27 14.05 -32.60 -9.96
C SER A 27 14.02 -33.42 -8.67
N ALA A 28 12.96 -34.23 -8.51
CA ALA A 28 12.66 -35.21 -7.47
C ALA A 28 11.69 -34.76 -6.36
N GLU A 29 10.39 -34.87 -6.66
CA GLU A 29 9.43 -35.29 -5.63
C GLU A 29 9.74 -36.77 -5.30
N LYS A 30 10.39 -37.00 -4.16
CA LYS A 30 10.23 -38.28 -3.44
C LYS A 30 9.43 -37.96 -2.19
N GLY A 31 8.23 -38.51 -2.14
CA GLY A 31 7.33 -38.37 -1.01
C GLY A 31 7.95 -38.92 0.26
N GLU A 32 7.84 -38.15 1.34
CA GLU A 32 8.04 -38.56 2.73
C GLU A 32 7.14 -37.68 3.63
N PRO A 33 6.90 -38.10 4.88
CA PRO A 33 5.56 -38.27 5.43
C PRO A 33 4.88 -36.97 5.84
N ILE A 34 3.54 -37.02 5.83
CA ILE A 34 2.64 -36.01 6.39
C ILE A 34 2.87 -35.95 7.91
N PHE A 35 3.84 -35.16 8.35
CA PHE A 35 3.78 -34.52 9.65
C PHE A 35 2.86 -33.32 9.48
N SER A 36 1.70 -33.35 10.14
CA SER A 36 0.84 -32.18 10.26
C SER A 36 1.53 -31.15 11.14
N GLN A 37 2.49 -30.42 10.59
CA GLN A 37 2.82 -29.12 11.12
C GLN A 37 1.77 -28.17 10.55
N SER A 38 0.92 -27.67 11.45
CA SER A 38 -0.06 -26.64 11.14
C SER A 38 0.63 -25.54 10.35
N SER A 39 0.10 -25.19 9.17
CA SER A 39 0.53 -23.99 8.44
C SER A 39 0.66 -22.84 9.43
N PRO A 40 1.71 -22.00 9.32
CA PRO A 40 1.91 -20.92 10.29
C PRO A 40 0.62 -20.11 10.39
N PRO A 41 0.17 -19.77 11.60
CA PRO A 41 -1.08 -19.05 11.77
C PRO A 41 -1.04 -17.80 10.91
N LYS A 42 -2.02 -17.66 10.00
CA LYS A 42 -2.24 -16.42 9.25
C LYS A 42 -2.21 -15.26 10.24
N PRO A 43 -1.65 -14.08 9.90
CA PRO A 43 -1.73 -12.92 10.78
C PRO A 43 -3.18 -12.70 11.19
N LYS A 44 -3.50 -12.99 12.46
CA LYS A 44 -4.85 -12.87 13.02
C LYS A 44 -4.96 -11.47 13.57
N GLY A 45 -5.69 -10.60 12.88
CA GLY A 45 -6.08 -9.28 13.40
C GLY A 45 -4.95 -8.61 14.18
N SER A 46 -3.82 -8.40 13.52
CA SER A 46 -2.67 -7.72 14.09
C SER A 46 -3.06 -6.28 14.45
N PRO A 47 -2.35 -5.59 15.36
CA PRO A 47 -2.37 -4.13 15.38
C PRO A 47 -1.71 -3.62 14.09
N VAL A 48 -2.36 -3.84 12.94
CA VAL A 48 -1.87 -3.56 11.59
C VAL A 48 -1.70 -2.04 11.37
N GLY A 49 -2.10 -1.20 12.33
CA GLY A 49 -1.94 0.25 12.31
C GLY A 49 -0.51 0.78 12.15
N LYS A 50 0.51 -0.08 12.02
CA LYS A 50 1.90 0.31 11.69
C LYS A 50 2.61 -0.59 10.66
N ILE A 51 1.95 -1.58 10.06
CA ILE A 51 2.55 -2.43 8.98
C ILE A 51 2.24 -1.86 7.58
N ILE A 52 1.65 -0.66 7.51
CA ILE A 52 1.39 0.01 6.23
C ILE A 52 2.51 1.02 5.98
N GLY A 53 3.61 0.55 5.43
CA GLY A 53 4.50 1.40 4.63
C GLY A 53 3.71 1.94 3.44
N ILE A 54 3.04 3.07 3.68
CA ILE A 54 2.57 4.08 2.72
C ILE A 54 1.89 3.49 1.47
N ILE A 55 0.60 3.19 1.60
CA ILE A 55 -0.27 2.79 0.47
C ILE A 55 -1.20 3.97 0.05
N VAL A 56 -0.72 5.19 0.25
CA VAL A 56 -1.52 6.38 0.01
C VAL A 56 -0.94 7.15 -1.16
N ILE A 57 -1.72 7.27 -2.23
CA ILE A 57 -1.27 7.99 -3.43
C ILE A 57 -1.69 9.44 -3.37
N LEU A 58 -0.66 10.26 -3.38
CA LEU A 58 -0.71 11.68 -3.53
C LEU A 58 -0.93 12.00 -5.01
N ALA A 59 -1.90 12.87 -5.31
CA ALA A 59 -2.14 13.31 -6.68
C ALA A 59 -1.00 14.25 -7.09
N ILE A 60 -0.20 13.84 -8.10
CA ILE A 60 0.68 14.75 -8.81
C ILE A 60 -0.19 15.77 -9.53
N VAL A 61 0.00 17.04 -9.21
CA VAL A 61 -0.76 18.13 -9.82
C VAL A 61 -0.10 18.45 -11.17
N GLY A 62 -0.82 18.19 -12.26
CA GLY A 62 -0.32 18.36 -13.63
C GLY A 62 -0.06 19.83 -14.00
N LEU A 63 1.03 20.06 -14.75
CA LEU A 63 1.49 21.34 -15.30
C LEU A 63 0.62 21.82 -16.48
N GLY A 64 -0.70 21.90 -16.28
CA GLY A 64 -1.67 22.13 -17.36
C GLY A 64 -1.79 23.58 -17.86
N ILE A 65 -1.16 24.56 -17.20
CA ILE A 65 -1.23 25.97 -17.61
C ILE A 65 0.12 26.63 -17.32
N TRP A 66 0.98 26.75 -18.34
CA TRP A 66 2.16 27.62 -18.28
C TRP A 66 1.70 29.06 -17.95
N GLY A 67 2.11 29.59 -16.80
CA GLY A 67 1.72 30.93 -16.32
C GLY A 67 0.53 30.93 -15.34
N SER A 68 0.26 29.82 -14.65
CA SER A 68 -0.69 29.83 -13.54
C SER A 68 -0.10 30.58 -12.34
N MET A 69 -0.95 31.22 -11.54
CA MET A 69 -0.50 31.87 -10.30
C MET A 69 0.07 30.87 -9.26
N ASP A 70 -0.09 29.57 -9.50
CA ASP A 70 0.20 28.50 -8.54
C ASP A 70 1.44 27.67 -8.90
N ASP A 71 2.21 28.02 -9.93
CA ASP A 71 3.34 27.20 -10.40
C ASP A 71 4.32 26.85 -9.26
N GLY A 72 4.58 27.79 -8.34
CA GLY A 72 5.43 27.56 -7.17
C GLY A 72 4.80 26.66 -6.09
N ALA A 73 3.47 26.67 -5.95
CA ALA A 73 2.74 25.80 -5.02
C ALA A 73 2.65 24.37 -5.58
N ILE A 74 2.41 24.23 -6.89
CA ILE A 74 2.38 22.95 -7.60
C ILE A 74 3.74 22.27 -7.54
N GLU A 75 4.82 23.00 -7.87
CA GLU A 75 6.18 22.46 -7.80
C GLU A 75 6.52 22.00 -6.38
N LYS A 76 6.18 22.81 -5.37
CA LYS A 76 6.43 22.47 -3.97
C LYS A 76 5.60 21.26 -3.51
N ASN A 77 4.35 21.14 -3.96
CA ASN A 77 3.53 19.95 -3.74
C ASN A 77 4.20 18.71 -4.34
N ASN A 78 4.70 18.79 -5.57
CA ASN A 78 5.33 17.64 -6.23
C ASN A 78 6.68 17.26 -5.57
N GLN A 79 7.45 18.24 -5.09
CA GLN A 79 8.64 17.98 -4.27
C GLN A 79 8.28 17.30 -2.95
N ALA A 80 7.17 17.71 -2.32
CA ALA A 80 6.69 17.09 -1.09
C ALA A 80 6.31 15.62 -1.31
N ILE A 81 5.70 15.29 -2.46
CA ILE A 81 5.46 13.89 -2.87
C ILE A 81 6.78 13.12 -2.95
N SER A 82 7.78 13.67 -3.66
CA SER A 82 9.09 13.01 -3.80
C SER A 82 9.81 12.80 -2.47
N ASN A 83 9.72 13.76 -1.54
CA ASN A 83 10.32 13.63 -0.22
C ASN A 83 9.62 12.57 0.62
N PHE A 84 8.29 12.52 0.54
CA PHE A 84 7.51 11.49 1.21
C PHE A 84 7.82 10.09 0.66
N ASP A 85 7.91 9.94 -0.66
CA ASP A 85 8.32 8.69 -1.32
C ASP A 85 9.75 8.27 -0.95
N SER A 86 10.61 9.21 -0.58
CA SER A 86 11.97 8.97 -0.10
C SER A 86 12.05 8.69 1.41
N GLY A 87 10.91 8.72 2.12
CA GLY A 87 10.82 8.50 3.56
C GLY A 87 11.06 9.75 4.42
N ASP A 88 11.24 10.93 3.83
CA ASP A 88 11.33 12.20 4.58
C ASP A 88 9.94 12.82 4.77
N SER A 89 9.12 12.15 5.59
CA SER A 89 7.75 12.58 5.89
C SER A 89 7.69 13.94 6.57
N GLU A 90 8.67 14.29 7.41
CA GLU A 90 8.71 15.60 8.06
C GLU A 90 8.90 16.73 7.05
N GLN A 91 9.84 16.58 6.11
CA GLN A 91 10.04 17.57 5.06
C GLN A 91 8.84 17.65 4.13
N ALA A 92 8.25 16.50 3.76
CA ALA A 92 7.06 16.44 2.96
C ALA A 92 5.89 17.21 3.59
N ILE A 93 5.59 16.97 4.87
CA ILE A 93 4.54 17.69 5.61
C ILE A 93 4.78 19.20 5.58
N ARG A 94 6.01 19.66 5.85
CA ARG A 94 6.35 21.11 5.80
C ARG A 94 6.10 21.70 4.42
N GLN A 95 6.51 21.00 3.36
CA GLN A 95 6.35 21.47 1.99
C GLN A 95 4.88 21.46 1.55
N PHE A 96 4.10 20.45 1.91
CA PHE A 96 2.65 20.43 1.65
C PHE A 96 1.93 21.59 2.36
N GLN A 97 2.27 21.86 3.63
CA GLN A 97 1.73 23.00 4.37
C GLN A 97 2.06 24.33 3.65
N GLN A 98 3.31 24.53 3.25
CA GLN A 98 3.73 25.72 2.51
C GLN A 98 3.01 25.83 1.16
N ALA A 99 2.94 24.74 0.39
CA ALA A 99 2.25 24.70 -0.89
C ALA A 99 0.76 25.06 -0.72
N SER A 100 0.08 24.59 0.32
CA SER A 100 -1.33 24.92 0.58
C SER A 100 -1.56 26.38 0.99
N GLN A 101 -0.55 27.01 1.61
CA GLN A 101 -0.59 28.42 2.00
C GLN A 101 -0.33 29.33 0.80
N GLU A 102 0.56 28.92 -0.11
CA GLU A 102 0.92 29.65 -1.32
C GLU A 102 -0.11 29.47 -2.45
N ALA A 103 -0.83 28.35 -2.48
CA ALA A 103 -1.86 28.08 -3.47
C ALA A 103 -2.97 29.14 -3.44
N THR A 104 -3.19 29.76 -4.59
CA THR A 104 -4.23 30.77 -4.83
C THR A 104 -5.46 30.18 -5.53
N GLY A 105 -5.28 29.14 -6.35
CA GLY A 105 -6.35 28.40 -7.01
C GLY A 105 -6.98 27.33 -6.11
N SER A 106 -8.31 27.20 -6.20
CA SER A 106 -9.07 26.21 -5.43
C SER A 106 -8.63 24.77 -5.71
N ASP A 107 -8.32 24.43 -6.97
CA ASP A 107 -7.93 23.07 -7.34
C ASP A 107 -6.54 22.70 -6.81
N THR A 108 -5.59 23.63 -6.88
CA THR A 108 -4.26 23.45 -6.27
C THR A 108 -4.39 23.27 -4.77
N LYS A 109 -5.19 24.14 -4.13
CA LYS A 109 -5.38 24.10 -2.67
C LYS A 109 -6.06 22.80 -2.22
N LEU A 110 -7.11 22.37 -2.92
CA LEU A 110 -7.77 21.08 -2.70
C LEU A 110 -6.76 19.93 -2.78
N ASN A 111 -6.00 19.85 -3.87
CA ASN A 111 -5.09 18.72 -4.09
C ASN A 111 -3.95 18.70 -3.08
N THR A 112 -3.37 19.85 -2.75
CA THR A 112 -2.30 19.92 -1.75
C THR A 112 -2.80 19.58 -0.35
N LEU A 113 -3.99 20.04 0.05
CA LEU A 113 -4.60 19.69 1.34
C LEU A 113 -5.02 18.22 1.40
N LYS A 114 -5.52 17.66 0.30
CA LYS A 114 -5.82 16.22 0.16
C LYS A 114 -4.55 15.40 0.34
N ASN A 115 -3.46 15.76 -0.35
CA ASN A 115 -2.17 15.11 -0.22
C ASN A 115 -1.61 15.23 1.21
N LEU A 116 -1.72 16.40 1.83
CA LEU A 116 -1.33 16.58 3.23
C LEU A 116 -2.14 15.68 4.18
N GLY A 117 -3.45 15.57 3.96
CA GLY A 117 -4.32 14.70 4.74
C GLY A 117 -3.91 13.23 4.65
N TYR A 118 -3.54 12.81 3.44
CA TYR A 118 -3.03 11.47 3.15
C TYR A 118 -1.67 11.18 3.83
N VAL A 119 -0.73 12.13 3.81
CA VAL A 119 0.54 11.98 4.53
C VAL A 119 0.34 11.97 6.05
N TYR A 120 -0.54 12.81 6.58
CA TYR A 120 -0.87 12.73 8.00
C TYR A 120 -1.51 11.38 8.37
N PHE A 121 -2.35 10.84 7.50
CA PHE A 121 -2.97 9.54 7.71
C PHE A 121 -1.92 8.42 7.80
N SER A 122 -0.99 8.37 6.85
CA SER A 122 0.08 7.36 6.83
C SER A 122 1.03 7.47 8.02
N GLU A 123 1.23 8.67 8.56
CA GLU A 123 2.05 8.89 9.76
C GLU A 123 1.27 8.65 11.07
N GLY A 124 0.04 8.13 11.00
CA GLY A 124 -0.83 7.90 12.16
C GLY A 124 -1.36 9.19 12.81
N GLN A 125 -1.17 10.34 12.17
CA GLN A 125 -1.62 11.66 12.62
C GLN A 125 -3.08 11.92 12.24
N TYR A 126 -3.98 11.01 12.63
CA TYR A 126 -5.38 10.96 12.18
C TYR A 126 -6.18 12.25 12.43
N ALA A 127 -5.92 12.95 13.53
CA ALA A 127 -6.58 14.22 13.82
C ALA A 127 -6.19 15.33 12.83
N GLN A 128 -4.91 15.39 12.45
CA GLN A 128 -4.40 16.34 11.46
C GLN A 128 -4.87 15.93 10.05
N ALA A 129 -4.89 14.64 9.75
CA ALA A 129 -5.46 14.11 8.50
C ALA A 129 -6.92 14.57 8.32
N LEU A 130 -7.75 14.37 9.34
CA LEU A 130 -9.16 14.77 9.34
C LEU A 130 -9.32 16.28 9.12
N GLN A 131 -8.48 17.09 9.75
CA GLN A 131 -8.51 18.55 9.58
C GLN A 131 -8.15 18.96 8.15
N SER A 132 -7.08 18.38 7.58
CA SER A 132 -6.65 18.67 6.21
C SER A 132 -7.69 18.24 5.17
N PHE A 133 -8.30 17.06 5.33
CA PHE A 133 -9.39 16.64 4.44
C PHE A 133 -10.63 17.53 4.56
N LYS A 134 -11.01 17.93 5.78
CA LYS A 134 -12.13 18.87 5.97
C LYS A 134 -11.87 20.21 5.30
N GLU A 135 -10.64 20.71 5.36
CA GLU A 135 -10.25 21.93 4.65
C GLU A 135 -10.28 21.73 3.14
N ALA A 136 -9.72 20.63 2.62
CA ALA A 136 -9.76 20.28 1.19
C ALA A 136 -11.20 20.21 0.67
N LEU A 137 -12.13 19.63 1.44
CA LEU A 137 -13.53 19.51 1.07
C LEU A 137 -14.21 20.88 0.86
N THR A 138 -13.75 21.94 1.53
CA THR A 138 -14.31 23.30 1.34
C THR A 138 -14.03 23.87 -0.05
N TYR A 139 -13.00 23.36 -0.73
CA TYR A 139 -12.63 23.73 -2.09
C TYR A 139 -13.24 22.80 -3.15
N ALA A 140 -13.79 21.66 -2.74
CA ALA A 140 -14.40 20.69 -3.64
C ALA A 140 -15.82 21.11 -4.04
N SER A 141 -16.08 21.19 -5.35
CA SER A 141 -17.43 21.46 -5.86
C SER A 141 -18.40 20.34 -5.46
N ALA A 142 -19.56 20.69 -4.90
CA ALA A 142 -20.54 19.71 -4.46
C ALA A 142 -20.93 18.73 -5.59
N GLY A 143 -20.83 17.43 -5.29
CA GLY A 143 -21.10 16.36 -6.26
C GLY A 143 -19.98 16.07 -7.26
N SER A 144 -18.80 16.72 -7.15
CA SER A 144 -17.63 16.36 -7.93
C SER A 144 -17.01 15.03 -7.46
N PHE A 145 -16.11 14.49 -8.27
CA PHE A 145 -15.29 13.34 -7.92
C PHE A 145 -14.54 13.58 -6.59
N ASP A 146 -13.78 14.67 -6.48
CA ASP A 146 -13.01 14.99 -5.26
C ASP A 146 -13.91 15.22 -4.04
N HIS A 147 -15.10 15.80 -4.23
CA HIS A 147 -16.05 15.97 -3.13
C HIS A 147 -16.44 14.63 -2.53
N TYR A 148 -16.73 13.63 -3.37
CA TYR A 148 -17.09 12.29 -2.91
C TYR A 148 -15.89 11.50 -2.39
N LEU A 149 -14.73 11.58 -3.04
CA LEU A 149 -13.51 10.92 -2.57
C LEU A 149 -13.13 11.41 -1.17
N VAL A 150 -12.99 12.73 -0.99
CA VAL A 150 -12.61 13.35 0.30
C VAL A 150 -13.68 13.13 1.37
N SER A 151 -14.97 13.14 1.01
CA SER A 151 -16.05 12.78 1.95
C SER A 151 -15.92 11.34 2.45
N GLY A 152 -15.45 10.43 1.59
CA GLY A 152 -15.14 9.05 1.95
C GLY A 152 -14.02 8.95 3.00
N GLU A 153 -12.90 9.65 2.75
CA GLU A 153 -11.76 9.70 3.68
C GLU A 153 -12.15 10.27 5.06
N ILE A 154 -12.90 11.38 5.07
CA ILE A 154 -13.42 11.99 6.29
C ILE A 154 -14.32 10.99 7.04
N ALA A 155 -15.23 10.32 6.33
CA ALA A 155 -16.14 9.36 6.95
C ALA A 155 -15.40 8.16 7.57
N LEU A 156 -14.31 7.68 6.95
CA LEU A 156 -13.47 6.65 7.56
C LEU A 156 -12.81 7.12 8.85
N LEU A 157 -12.18 8.29 8.83
CA LEU A 157 -11.54 8.89 10.01
C LEU A 157 -12.53 9.19 11.15
N GLU A 158 -13.79 9.44 10.82
CA GLU A 158 -14.86 9.63 11.81
C GLU A 158 -15.51 8.32 12.28
N GLY A 159 -15.02 7.15 11.85
CA GLY A 159 -15.56 5.84 12.23
C GLY A 159 -16.94 5.55 11.62
N LYS A 160 -17.23 6.10 10.43
CA LYS A 160 -18.51 5.98 9.72
C LYS A 160 -18.36 5.20 8.40
N PRO A 161 -18.02 3.89 8.44
CA PRO A 161 -17.69 3.12 7.24
C PRO A 161 -18.85 2.99 6.24
N ASN A 162 -20.10 2.98 6.70
CA ASN A 162 -21.28 3.05 5.83
C ASN A 162 -21.29 4.32 4.96
N ALA A 163 -21.02 5.47 5.58
CA ALA A 163 -21.00 6.75 4.88
C ALA A 163 -19.79 6.87 3.95
N ALA A 164 -18.65 6.27 4.35
CA ALA A 164 -17.47 6.17 3.50
C ALA A 164 -17.75 5.36 2.24
N GLN A 165 -18.32 4.15 2.37
CA GLN A 165 -18.66 3.30 1.24
C GLN A 165 -19.63 3.98 0.27
N ILE A 166 -20.66 4.68 0.78
CA ILE A 166 -21.60 5.43 -0.06
C ILE A 166 -20.86 6.52 -0.85
N SER A 167 -19.98 7.28 -0.19
CA SER A 167 -19.23 8.35 -0.84
C SER A 167 -18.25 7.80 -1.88
N TYR A 168 -17.49 6.76 -1.56
CA TYR A 168 -16.60 6.11 -2.52
C TYR A 168 -17.34 5.53 -3.72
N ASN A 169 -18.51 4.90 -3.53
CA ASN A 169 -19.31 4.40 -4.64
C ASN A 169 -19.75 5.53 -5.58
N LYS A 170 -20.11 6.71 -5.05
CA LYS A 170 -20.44 7.88 -5.88
C LYS A 170 -19.23 8.42 -6.65
N ALA A 171 -18.05 8.48 -6.03
CA ALA A 171 -16.82 8.85 -6.74
C ALA A 171 -16.51 7.82 -7.86
N TYR A 172 -16.69 6.54 -7.58
CA TYR A 172 -16.48 5.46 -8.54
C TYR A 172 -17.48 5.50 -9.70
N GLU A 173 -18.75 5.85 -9.45
CA GLU A 173 -19.76 6.05 -10.50
C GLU A 173 -19.37 7.17 -11.49
N LEU A 174 -18.73 8.24 -10.99
CA LEU A 174 -18.25 9.34 -11.83
C LEU A 174 -17.01 8.97 -12.63
N SER A 175 -16.12 8.15 -12.07
CA SER A 175 -14.84 7.80 -12.71
C SER A 175 -14.40 6.37 -12.34
N PRO A 176 -15.00 5.34 -12.97
CA PRO A 176 -14.79 3.94 -12.57
C PRO A 176 -13.40 3.40 -12.90
N SER A 177 -12.67 4.07 -13.79
CA SER A 177 -11.29 3.77 -14.16
C SER A 177 -10.29 4.71 -13.48
N ASP A 178 -10.72 5.53 -12.52
CA ASP A 178 -9.79 6.40 -11.79
C ASP A 178 -8.94 5.57 -10.82
N PHE A 179 -7.65 5.91 -10.76
CA PHE A 179 -6.69 5.22 -9.92
C PHE A 179 -7.02 5.40 -8.42
N GLN A 180 -7.25 6.64 -7.96
CA GLN A 180 -7.37 6.97 -6.54
C GLN A 180 -8.58 6.25 -5.93
N ILE A 181 -9.71 6.25 -6.63
CA ILE A 181 -10.91 5.61 -6.11
C ILE A 181 -10.82 4.08 -6.08
N ASN A 182 -10.22 3.46 -7.09
CA ASN A 182 -9.99 2.02 -7.07
C ASN A 182 -8.98 1.64 -5.98
N ASN A 183 -7.98 2.49 -5.72
CA ASN A 183 -7.08 2.29 -4.59
C ASN A 183 -7.81 2.41 -3.25
N ALA A 184 -8.59 3.47 -3.03
CA ALA A 184 -9.35 3.67 -1.80
C ALA A 184 -10.33 2.51 -1.53
N LEU A 185 -11.07 2.05 -2.56
CA LEU A 185 -11.97 0.90 -2.43
C LEU A 185 -11.23 -0.41 -2.18
N ASN A 186 -10.05 -0.62 -2.78
CA ASN A 186 -9.21 -1.77 -2.45
C ASN A 186 -8.89 -1.80 -0.95
N LEU A 187 -8.34 -0.70 -0.42
CA LEU A 187 -7.95 -0.61 1.00
C LEU A 187 -9.14 -0.71 1.94
N PHE A 188 -10.26 -0.09 1.59
CA PHE A 188 -11.51 -0.18 2.33
C PHE A 188 -11.97 -1.64 2.49
N TYR A 189 -11.90 -2.44 1.42
CA TYR A 189 -12.32 -3.85 1.47
C TYR A 189 -11.24 -4.79 2.02
N LEU A 190 -9.97 -4.40 2.05
CA LEU A 190 -8.93 -5.12 2.79
C LEU A 190 -9.03 -4.88 4.30
N ASP A 191 -9.48 -3.68 4.70
CA ASP A 191 -9.52 -3.20 6.07
C ASP A 191 -8.16 -3.30 6.77
N LEU A 192 -7.11 -2.80 6.11
CA LEU A 192 -5.76 -2.92 6.64
C LEU A 192 -5.63 -2.28 8.04
N GLU A 193 -6.34 -1.20 8.33
CA GLU A 193 -6.26 -0.55 9.65
C GLU A 193 -7.30 -1.05 10.67
N SER A 194 -8.02 -2.13 10.37
CA SER A 194 -9.09 -2.67 11.23
C SER A 194 -10.17 -1.61 11.57
N ILE A 195 -10.41 -0.66 10.66
CA ILE A 195 -11.36 0.44 10.82
C ILE A 195 -12.79 -0.04 10.57
N ALA A 196 -12.96 -0.99 9.63
CA ALA A 196 -14.24 -1.41 9.08
C ALA A 196 -14.35 -2.94 8.91
N PRO A 197 -14.16 -3.76 9.96
CA PRO A 197 -14.02 -5.22 9.83
C PRO A 197 -15.25 -5.91 9.23
N ASN A 198 -16.43 -5.33 9.43
CA ASN A 198 -17.69 -5.83 8.86
C ASN A 198 -17.80 -5.64 7.33
N TYR A 199 -16.89 -4.88 6.72
CA TYR A 199 -16.86 -4.59 5.29
C TYR A 199 -15.80 -5.38 4.55
N VAL A 200 -14.95 -6.12 5.26
CA VAL A 200 -13.88 -6.94 4.66
C VAL A 200 -14.42 -7.82 3.55
N ASN A 201 -13.83 -7.69 2.36
CA ASN A 201 -14.21 -8.45 1.17
C ASN A 201 -13.02 -8.57 0.22
N TYR A 202 -12.20 -9.60 0.43
CA TYR A 202 -10.96 -9.81 -0.34
C TYR A 202 -11.17 -9.92 -1.86
N PRO A 203 -12.21 -10.61 -2.39
CA PRO A 203 -12.46 -10.62 -3.83
C PRO A 203 -12.78 -9.25 -4.42
N LYS A 204 -13.53 -8.39 -3.70
CA LYS A 204 -13.77 -7.01 -4.13
C LYS A 204 -12.50 -6.18 -4.06
N ALA A 205 -11.73 -6.32 -2.99
CA ALA A 205 -10.43 -5.66 -2.85
C ALA A 205 -9.53 -5.96 -4.05
N LEU A 206 -9.35 -7.24 -4.39
CA LEU A 206 -8.55 -7.68 -5.54
C LEU A 206 -9.07 -7.12 -6.87
N THR A 207 -10.39 -7.07 -7.04
CA THR A 207 -11.00 -6.48 -8.24
C THR A 207 -10.61 -5.01 -8.41
N HIS A 208 -10.68 -4.23 -7.32
CA HIS A 208 -10.31 -2.82 -7.34
C HIS A 208 -8.79 -2.62 -7.44
N ALA A 209 -7.99 -3.44 -6.77
CA ALA A 209 -6.54 -3.41 -6.88
C ALA A 209 -6.06 -3.67 -8.31
N GLN A 210 -6.68 -4.64 -9.00
CA GLN A 210 -6.36 -4.93 -10.40
C GLN A 210 -6.71 -3.74 -11.30
N LYS A 211 -7.89 -3.12 -11.12
CA LYS A 211 -8.27 -1.92 -11.87
C LYS A 211 -7.30 -0.76 -11.66
N ALA A 212 -6.88 -0.51 -10.41
CA ALA A 212 -5.89 0.51 -10.09
C ALA A 212 -4.54 0.21 -10.77
N PHE A 213 -4.10 -1.05 -10.78
CA PHE A 213 -2.88 -1.48 -11.46
C PHE A 213 -2.96 -1.37 -12.98
N ASP A 214 -4.12 -1.60 -13.59
CA ASP A 214 -4.30 -1.54 -15.04
C ASP A 214 -4.21 -0.11 -15.58
N VAL A 215 -4.60 0.88 -14.77
CA VAL A 215 -4.58 2.31 -15.12
C VAL A 215 -3.39 3.07 -14.54
N SER A 216 -2.54 2.42 -13.73
CA SER A 216 -1.41 3.06 -13.04
C SER A 216 -0.40 3.63 -14.03
N THR A 217 0.00 4.89 -13.84
CA THR A 217 1.13 5.52 -14.55
C THR A 217 2.46 5.10 -13.92
N SER A 218 3.58 5.52 -14.50
CA SER A 218 4.94 5.26 -13.97
C SER A 218 5.08 5.66 -12.51
N ASP A 219 4.53 6.83 -12.16
CA ASP A 219 4.77 7.49 -10.88
C ASP A 219 4.08 6.74 -9.72
N VAL A 220 3.01 6.01 -10.03
CA VAL A 220 2.24 5.23 -9.05
C VAL A 220 2.39 3.72 -9.25
N LYS A 221 3.24 3.27 -10.18
CA LYS A 221 3.30 1.86 -10.58
C LYS A 221 3.74 0.94 -9.45
N ASN A 222 4.70 1.39 -8.64
CA ASN A 222 5.22 0.61 -7.52
C ASN A 222 4.12 0.37 -6.49
N ILE A 223 3.47 1.44 -6.02
CA ILE A 223 2.36 1.36 -5.06
C ILE A 223 1.22 0.50 -5.62
N ALA A 224 0.83 0.70 -6.88
CA ALA A 224 -0.20 -0.12 -7.52
C ALA A 224 0.16 -1.62 -7.54
N THR A 225 1.44 -1.93 -7.78
CA THR A 225 1.98 -3.30 -7.75
C THR A 225 1.94 -3.88 -6.35
N GLN A 226 2.31 -3.10 -5.33
CA GLN A 226 2.29 -3.51 -3.94
C GLN A 226 0.86 -3.79 -3.46
N ASN A 227 -0.08 -2.90 -3.78
CA ASN A 227 -1.49 -3.03 -3.38
C ASN A 227 -2.15 -4.24 -4.04
N LEU A 228 -1.83 -4.48 -5.32
CA LEU A 228 -2.26 -5.68 -6.02
C LEU A 228 -1.67 -6.94 -5.40
N ALA A 229 -0.39 -6.91 -5.01
CA ALA A 229 0.25 -8.06 -4.35
C ALA A 229 -0.37 -8.36 -2.99
N ILE A 230 -0.64 -7.34 -2.16
CA ILE A 230 -1.30 -7.49 -0.87
C ILE A 230 -2.74 -8.00 -1.08
N ALA A 231 -3.47 -7.48 -2.06
CA ALA A 231 -4.79 -8.01 -2.39
C ALA A 231 -4.72 -9.49 -2.83
N HIS A 232 -3.69 -9.89 -3.59
CA HIS A 232 -3.43 -11.30 -3.90
C HIS A 232 -3.13 -12.13 -2.64
N PHE A 233 -2.33 -11.61 -1.72
CA PHE A 233 -2.00 -12.27 -0.45
C PHE A 233 -3.27 -12.61 0.35
N PHE A 234 -4.16 -11.64 0.54
CA PHE A 234 -5.44 -11.84 1.24
C PHE A 234 -6.42 -12.75 0.49
N ASN A 235 -6.25 -12.91 -0.83
CA ASN A 235 -6.95 -13.91 -1.63
C ASN A 235 -6.16 -15.22 -1.79
N GLU A 236 -5.17 -15.46 -0.92
CA GLU A 236 -4.37 -16.69 -0.85
C GLU A 236 -3.56 -17.01 -2.13
N ASN A 237 -3.33 -16.00 -2.97
CA ASN A 237 -2.56 -16.11 -4.20
C ASN A 237 -1.07 -15.77 -3.94
N TYR A 238 -0.40 -16.58 -3.11
CA TYR A 238 0.95 -16.29 -2.64
C TYR A 238 2.01 -16.30 -3.75
N ASP A 239 1.88 -17.16 -4.77
CA ASP A 239 2.77 -17.14 -5.94
C ASP A 239 2.72 -15.80 -6.68
N ARG A 240 1.52 -15.24 -6.81
CA ARG A 240 1.33 -13.96 -7.47
C ARG A 240 1.87 -12.82 -6.61
N THR A 241 1.66 -12.88 -5.30
CA THR A 241 2.23 -11.96 -4.31
C THR A 241 3.76 -11.92 -4.44
N ILE A 242 4.40 -13.08 -4.37
CA ILE A 242 5.86 -13.23 -4.51
C ILE A 242 6.34 -12.66 -5.84
N SER A 243 5.69 -13.05 -6.95
CA SER A 243 6.07 -12.61 -8.30
C SER A 243 6.01 -11.09 -8.48
N LEU A 244 5.02 -10.43 -7.86
CA LEU A 244 4.85 -8.98 -7.93
C LEU A 244 5.84 -8.21 -7.04
N LEU A 245 6.20 -8.78 -5.88
CA LEU A 245 6.99 -8.08 -4.86
C LEU A 245 8.49 -8.36 -4.90
N SER A 246 8.92 -9.45 -5.53
CA SER A 246 10.33 -9.91 -5.41
C SER A 246 11.37 -8.88 -5.84
N SER A 247 11.09 -8.07 -6.87
CA SER A 247 12.02 -7.01 -7.30
C SER A 247 12.10 -5.83 -6.32
N GLN A 248 11.18 -5.75 -5.37
CA GLN A 248 11.08 -4.71 -4.35
C GLN A 248 11.42 -5.26 -2.95
N GLY A 249 11.91 -6.51 -2.85
CA GLY A 249 12.17 -7.18 -1.57
C GLY A 249 13.33 -6.62 -0.74
N SER A 250 13.94 -5.51 -1.16
CA SER A 250 14.84 -4.71 -0.33
C SER A 250 14.09 -3.76 0.62
N ASP A 251 12.86 -3.38 0.27
CA ASP A 251 11.99 -2.59 1.14
C ASP A 251 11.55 -3.46 2.34
N PRO A 252 11.78 -3.01 3.59
CA PRO A 252 11.44 -3.77 4.79
C PRO A 252 9.96 -4.15 4.91
N TYR A 253 9.04 -3.28 4.49
CA TYR A 253 7.60 -3.56 4.54
C TYR A 253 7.20 -4.58 3.48
N ILE A 254 7.82 -4.52 2.30
CA ILE A 254 7.64 -5.54 1.27
C ILE A 254 8.23 -6.88 1.70
N ALA A 255 9.37 -6.85 2.41
CA ALA A 255 9.99 -8.03 2.98
C ALA A 255 9.05 -8.72 3.98
N TYR A 256 8.24 -7.99 4.75
CA TYR A 256 7.23 -8.59 5.63
C TYR A 256 6.22 -9.47 4.85
N TRP A 257 5.62 -8.93 3.79
CA TRP A 257 4.64 -9.66 2.97
C TRP A 257 5.27 -10.83 2.22
N LEU A 258 6.52 -10.68 1.76
CA LEU A 258 7.29 -11.77 1.17
C LEU A 258 7.58 -12.87 2.19
N GLY A 259 8.01 -12.52 3.41
CA GLY A 259 8.29 -13.46 4.49
C GLY A 259 7.09 -14.35 4.79
N TRP A 260 5.91 -13.74 4.98
CA TRP A 260 4.67 -14.50 5.19
C TRP A 260 4.28 -15.35 3.99
N SER A 261 4.42 -14.82 2.77
CA SER A 261 4.11 -15.58 1.55
C SER A 261 4.99 -16.84 1.45
N TYR A 262 6.27 -16.72 1.76
CA TYR A 262 7.19 -17.87 1.76
C TYR A 262 6.95 -18.83 2.93
N ALA A 263 6.63 -18.31 4.12
CA ALA A 263 6.32 -19.13 5.29
C ALA A 263 5.12 -20.04 5.03
N ILE A 264 4.06 -19.50 4.42
CA ILE A 264 2.86 -20.26 4.04
C ILE A 264 3.17 -21.29 2.93
N LYS A 265 4.12 -20.97 2.05
CA LYS A 265 4.61 -21.87 1.00
C LYS A 265 5.67 -22.87 1.49
N GLU A 266 5.93 -22.92 2.79
CA GLU A 266 6.92 -23.80 3.41
C GLU A 266 8.32 -23.65 2.80
N ASP A 267 8.68 -22.44 2.39
CA ASP A 267 10.04 -22.10 1.95
C ASP A 267 10.74 -21.36 3.10
N GLU A 268 11.18 -22.15 4.07
CA GLU A 268 11.68 -21.66 5.35
C GLU A 268 12.89 -20.74 5.20
N ALA A 269 13.83 -21.08 4.32
CA ALA A 269 15.03 -20.29 4.07
C ALA A 269 14.68 -18.87 3.58
N ASN A 270 13.74 -18.76 2.64
CA ASN A 270 13.27 -17.44 2.17
C ASN A 270 12.42 -16.72 3.20
N ALA A 271 11.53 -17.42 3.90
CA ALA A 271 10.71 -16.85 4.94
C ALA A 271 11.57 -16.18 6.02
N ARG A 272 12.57 -16.91 6.55
CA ARG A 272 13.51 -16.39 7.56
C ARG A 272 14.31 -15.20 7.03
N PHE A 273 14.82 -15.27 5.80
CA PHE A 273 15.55 -14.18 5.17
C PHE A 273 14.73 -12.88 5.10
N TYR A 274 13.49 -12.97 4.64
CA TYR A 274 12.64 -11.80 4.47
C TYR A 274 12.06 -11.26 5.78
N PHE A 275 11.72 -12.12 6.74
CA PHE A 275 11.33 -11.68 8.07
C PHE A 275 12.47 -10.96 8.80
N GLN A 276 13.70 -11.50 8.74
CA GLN A 276 14.86 -10.83 9.32
C GLN A 276 15.07 -9.45 8.69
N ARG A 277 14.94 -9.34 7.36
CA ARG A 277 15.04 -8.05 6.67
C ARG A 277 13.97 -7.04 7.11
N ALA A 278 12.72 -7.48 7.30
CA ALA A 278 11.67 -6.62 7.81
C ALA A 278 12.04 -6.05 9.19
N ILE A 279 12.51 -6.91 10.11
CA ILE A 279 12.93 -6.53 11.47
C ILE A 279 14.15 -5.59 11.43
N ASP A 280 15.18 -5.93 10.65
CA ASP A 280 16.40 -5.10 10.51
C ASP A 280 16.08 -3.71 9.96
N GLY A 281 15.06 -3.61 9.11
CA GLY A 281 14.53 -2.36 8.57
C GLY A 281 13.55 -1.62 9.48
N GLY A 282 13.33 -2.11 10.71
CA GLY A 282 12.51 -1.44 11.72
C GLY A 282 11.00 -1.69 11.61
N VAL A 283 10.56 -2.65 10.80
CA VAL A 283 9.14 -3.03 10.74
C VAL A 283 8.75 -3.69 12.06
N GLU A 284 7.70 -3.15 12.69
CA GLU A 284 7.08 -3.77 13.85
C GLU A 284 6.33 -5.04 13.40
N VAL A 285 6.74 -6.20 13.89
CA VAL A 285 6.17 -7.50 13.50
C VAL A 285 5.52 -8.20 14.68
N GLU A 286 4.59 -9.13 14.38
CA GLU A 286 3.92 -9.92 15.41
C GLU A 286 4.85 -10.95 16.07
N GLN A 287 4.49 -11.40 17.26
CA GLN A 287 5.27 -12.40 18.01
C GLN A 287 5.47 -13.69 17.21
N GLU A 288 4.48 -14.08 16.41
CA GLU A 288 4.53 -15.24 15.52
C GLU A 288 5.72 -15.18 14.54
N VAL A 289 6.14 -13.99 14.11
CA VAL A 289 7.31 -13.82 13.24
C VAL A 289 8.60 -14.15 14.00
N TYR A 290 8.72 -13.70 15.26
CA TYR A 290 9.85 -14.05 16.11
C TYR A 290 9.87 -15.54 16.46
N ASP A 291 8.70 -16.11 16.75
CA ASP A 291 8.57 -17.55 17.02
C ASP A 291 8.96 -18.38 15.79
N TYR A 292 8.59 -17.93 14.59
CA TYR A 292 9.03 -18.54 13.34
C TYR A 292 10.56 -18.47 13.21
N LEU A 293 11.17 -17.29 13.42
CA LEU A 293 12.60 -17.06 13.30
C LEU A 293 13.47 -17.77 14.34
N TYR A 294 12.93 -18.10 15.51
CA TYR A 294 13.69 -18.69 16.61
C TYR A 294 13.16 -20.05 17.08
N SER A 295 12.25 -20.67 16.32
CA SER A 295 11.90 -22.08 16.50
C SER A 295 13.12 -22.97 16.22
N TYR A 296 13.43 -23.85 17.18
CA TYR A 296 14.53 -24.82 17.17
C TYR A 296 14.16 -26.14 16.53
#